data_AF-A0A2V6G2C7-F1
#
_entry.id   AF-A0A2V6G2C7-F1
#
_cell.length_a   1.000
_cell.length_b   1.000
_cell.length_c   1.000
_cell.angle_alpha   90.00
_cell.angle_beta   90.00
_cell.angle_gamma   90.00
#
_symmetry.space_group_name_H-M   'P 1'
#
loop_
_entity.id
_entity.type
_entity.pdbx_description
1 polymer ?
#
loop_
_entity_poly.entity_id
_entity_poly.type
_entity_poly.pdbx_seq_one_letter_code
_entity_poly.pdbx_strand_id
1 'polypeptide(L)' 'MHSYEVRPREDHRGVNLISDALPFGRLWYAEPNAISNAIGYAKFYSRSHDAVIRGYDEGGEVIETREHKGDFKEW' A
#
# COMPACT_ATOMS: atom_id res chain seq x y z
N MET A 1 -11.12 -6.00 -7.07
CA MET A 1 -10.06 -4.97 -7.06
C MET A 1 -9.65 -4.72 -5.63
N HIS A 2 -8.40 -4.96 -5.26
CA HIS A 2 -7.92 -4.72 -3.90
C HIS A 2 -7.48 -3.26 -3.72
N SER A 3 -7.86 -2.64 -2.61
CA SER A 3 -7.39 -1.30 -2.26
C SER A 3 -6.33 -1.38 -1.17
N TYR A 4 -5.21 -0.70 -1.39
CA TYR A 4 -4.15 -0.52 -0.42
C TYR A 4 -4.01 0.97 -0.10
N GLU A 5 -3.86 1.26 1.18
CA GLU A 5 -3.71 2.62 1.69
C GLU A 5 -2.43 2.72 2.48
N VAL A 6 -1.53 3.59 2.02
CA VAL A 6 -0.29 3.94 2.71
C VAL A 6 -0.53 5.26 3.43
N ARG A 7 -0.61 5.21 4.75
CA ARG A 7 -0.92 6.37 5.58
C ARG A 7 0.22 6.68 6.55
N PRO A 8 0.71 7.92 6.62
CA PRO A 8 1.64 8.32 7.66
C PRO A 8 1.01 8.14 9.04
N ARG A 9 1.86 7.83 10.02
CA ARG A 9 1.45 7.69 11.42
C ARG A 9 1.42 9.05 12.10
N GLU A 10 0.50 9.21 13.05
CA GLU A 10 0.39 10.42 13.89
C GLU A 10 1.65 10.69 14.73
N ASP A 11 2.46 9.67 15.02
CA ASP A 11 3.73 9.83 15.74
C ASP A 11 4.91 10.12 14.79
N HIS A 12 4.67 10.29 13.48
CA HIS A 12 5.67 10.62 12.45
C HIS A 12 6.80 9.58 12.31
N ARG A 13 6.71 8.41 12.97
CA ARG A 13 7.70 7.32 12.92
C ARG A 13 7.43 6.30 11.80
N GLY A 14 7.04 6.79 10.63
CA GLY A 14 6.80 5.98 9.43
C GLY A 14 5.33 5.86 9.05
N VAL A 15 4.97 4.76 8.38
CA VAL A 15 3.69 4.60 7.69
C VAL A 15 3.00 3.28 7.99
N ASN A 16 1.68 3.29 7.95
CA ASN A 16 0.84 2.11 7.96
C ASN A 16 0.45 1.76 6.52
N LEU A 17 0.64 0.50 6.15
CA LEU A 17 -0.01 -0.10 5.00
C LEU A 17 -1.28 -0.81 5.47
N ILE A 18 -2.43 -0.37 4.98
CA ILE A 18 -3.74 -0.90 5.34
C ILE A 18 -4.39 -1.45 4.07
N SER A 19 -4.98 -2.64 4.16
CA SER A 19 -5.77 -3.21 3.08
C SER A 19 -6.66 -4.31 3.61
N ASP A 20 -7.85 -4.43 3.05
CA ASP A 20 -8.76 -5.57 3.22
C ASP A 20 -8.13 -6.90 2.75
N ALA A 21 -7.17 -6.83 1.82
CA ALA A 21 -6.47 -8.01 1.32
C ALA A 21 -5.40 -8.56 2.27
N LEU A 22 -5.04 -7.82 3.33
CA LEU A 22 -3.99 -8.26 4.25
C LEU A 22 -4.56 -9.26 5.27
N PRO A 23 -3.93 -10.44 5.46
CA PRO A 23 -4.38 -11.42 6.46
C PRO A 23 -4.29 -10.90 7.91
N PHE A 24 -3.51 -9.84 8.14
CA PHE A 24 -3.34 -9.18 9.44
C PHE A 24 -4.05 -7.81 9.52
N GLY A 25 -4.72 -7.38 8.44
CA GLY A 25 -5.40 -6.09 8.31
C GLY A 25 -4.48 -4.86 8.17
N ARG A 26 -3.33 -4.81 8.86
CA ARG A 26 -2.40 -3.67 8.85
C ARG A 26 -0.94 -4.10 9.02
N LEU A 27 -0.04 -3.43 8.30
CA LEU A 27 1.41 -3.56 8.42
C LEU A 27 2.06 -2.19 8.68
N TRP A 28 3.15 -2.15 9.44
CA TRP A 28 3.88 -0.91 9.79
C TRP A 28 5.30 -0.93 9.23
N TYR A 29 5.73 0.20 8.66
CA TYR A 29 7.09 0.45 8.21
C TYR A 29 7.65 1.72 8.86
N ALA A 30 8.87 1.66 9.40
CA ALA A 30 9.50 2.75 10.15
C ALA A 30 10.84 3.24 9.54
N GLU A 31 11.27 2.65 8.45
CA GLU A 31 12.56 2.93 7.81
C GLU A 31 12.51 4.21 6.96
N PRO A 32 13.66 4.81 6.56
CA PRO A 32 13.70 6.02 5.73
C PRO A 32 12.91 5.90 4.41
N ASN A 33 12.77 4.67 3.90
CA ASN A 33 12.04 4.36 2.68
C ASN A 33 10.67 3.69 2.95
N ALA A 34 10.07 3.94 4.12
CA ALA A 34 8.85 3.27 4.56
C ALA A 34 7.70 3.35 3.54
N ILE A 35 7.52 4.50 2.89
CA ILE A 35 6.51 4.69 1.84
C ILE A 35 6.79 3.76 0.65
N SER A 36 8.02 3.79 0.11
CA SER A 36 8.42 2.96 -1.02
C SER A 36 8.31 1.47 -0.70
N ASN A 37 8.65 1.06 0.53
CA ASN A 37 8.56 -0.33 0.97
C ASN A 37 7.10 -0.79 1.07
N ALA A 38 6.22 0.04 1.63
CA ALA A 38 4.77 -0.22 1.70
C ALA A 38 4.15 -0.35 0.29
N ILE A 39 4.51 0.54 -0.63
CA ILE A 39 4.06 0.48 -2.03
C ILE A 39 4.61 -0.78 -2.72
N GLY A 40 5.88 -1.12 -2.48
CA GLY A 40 6.51 -2.32 -3.01
C GLY A 40 5.81 -3.60 -2.55
N TYR A 41 5.46 -3.67 -1.26
CA TYR A 41 4.68 -4.77 -0.70
C TYR A 41 3.29 -4.87 -1.34
N ALA A 42 2.56 -3.76 -1.43
CA ALA A 42 1.23 -3.73 -2.05
C ALA A 42 1.25 -4.21 -3.51
N LYS A 43 2.26 -3.80 -4.29
CA LYS A 43 2.48 -4.30 -5.66
C LYS A 43 2.77 -5.80 -5.69
N PHE A 44 3.64 -6.29 -4.82
CA PHE A 44 4.00 -7.71 -4.78
C PHE A 44 2.80 -8.60 -4.43
N TYR A 45 1.98 -8.17 -3.47
CA TYR A 45 0.81 -8.91 -3.01
C TYR A 45 -0.37 -8.83 -4.00
N SER A 46 -0.43 -7.77 -4.82
CA SER A 46 -1.46 -7.59 -5.85
C SER A 46 -1.14 -8.18 -7.22
N ARG A 47 -0.01 -8.88 -7.42
CA ARG A 47 0.38 -9.38 -8.76
C ARG A 47 -0.70 -10.23 -9.48
N SER A 48 -1.57 -10.89 -8.73
CA SER A 48 -2.66 -11.72 -9.27
C SER A 48 -4.02 -11.04 -9.38
N HIS A 49 -4.16 -9.79 -8.92
CA HIS A 49 -5.44 -9.10 -8.87
C HIS A 49 -5.29 -7.63 -9.24
N ASP A 50 -6.26 -7.06 -9.93
CA ASP A 50 -6.31 -5.61 -10.08
C ASP A 50 -6.32 -4.93 -8.71
N ALA A 51 -5.46 -3.94 -8.51
CA ALA A 51 -5.34 -3.24 -7.26
C ALA A 51 -5.10 -1.74 -7.44
N VAL A 52 -5.60 -0.97 -6.48
CA VAL A 52 -5.37 0.46 -6.36
C VAL A 52 -4.57 0.71 -5.09
N ILE A 53 -3.45 1.40 -5.22
CA ILE A 53 -2.56 1.77 -4.11
C ILE A 53 -2.64 3.29 -3.97
N ARG A 54 -3.10 3.76 -2.81
CA ARG A 54 -3.23 5.18 -2.47
C ARG A 54 -2.19 5.54 -1.41
N GLY A 55 -1.33 6.50 -1.72
CA GLY A 55 -0.46 7.17 -0.78
C GLY A 55 -1.11 8.45 -0.29
N TYR A 56 -1.19 8.59 1.03
CA TYR A 56 -1.70 9.80 1.69
C TYR A 56 -0.57 10.59 2.31
N ASP A 57 -0.72 11.91 2.37
CA ASP A 57 0.12 12.76 3.21
C ASP A 57 -0.37 12.83 4.66
N GLU A 58 0.29 13.66 5.47
CA GLU A 58 -0.03 13.87 6.88
C GLU A 58 -1.40 14.55 7.09
N GLY A 59 -1.87 15.32 6.10
CA GLY A 59 -3.19 15.92 6.09
C GLY A 59 -4.31 14.95 5.70
N GLY A 60 -3.95 13.73 5.27
CA GLY A 60 -4.90 12.74 4.76
C GLY A 60 -5.35 13.04 3.33
N GLU A 61 -4.63 13.90 2.60
CA GLU A 61 -4.85 14.10 1.17
C GLU A 61 -4.12 13.02 0.37
N VAL A 62 -4.72 12.56 -0.73
CA VAL A 62 -4.10 11.58 -1.62
C VAL A 62 -3.05 12.27 -2.46
N ILE A 63 -1.78 11.94 -2.22
CA ILE A 63 -0.65 12.48 -2.98
C ILE A 63 -0.22 11.59 -4.15
N GLU A 64 -0.48 10.28 -4.06
CA GLU A 64 -0.18 9.33 -5.14
C GLU A 64 -1.29 8.28 -5.23
N THR A 65 -1.77 8.01 -6.44
CA THR A 65 -2.61 6.85 -6.74
C THR A 65 -1.96 6.04 -7.84
N ARG A 66 -1.71 4.75 -7.58
CA ARG A 66 -1.19 3.80 -8.56
C ARG A 66 -2.19 2.68 -8.78
N GLU A 67 -2.51 2.44 -10.04
CA GLU A 67 -3.28 1.27 -10.46
C GLU A 67 -2.31 0.17 -10.90
N HIS A 68 -2.48 -1.02 -10.33
CA HIS A 68 -1.77 -2.22 -10.73
C HIS A 68 -2.77 -3.16 -11.40
N LYS A 69 -2.54 -3.45 -12.69
CA LYS A 69 -3.26 -4.52 -13.38
C LYS A 69 -2.62 -5.86 -13.05
N GLY A 70 -3.41 -6.81 -12.57
CA GLY A 70 -2.92 -8.16 -12.34
C GLY A 70 -2.55 -8.81 -13.68
N ASP A 71 -1.34 -9.34 -13.81
CA ASP A 71 -0.85 -10.02 -15.03
C ASP A 71 -0.77 -11.54 -14.83
N PHE A 72 -1.54 -12.09 -13.89
CA PHE A 72 -1.52 -13.53 -13.63
C PHE A 72 -2.13 -14.28 -14.81
N LYS A 73 -1.26 -14.88 -15.62
CA LYS A 73 -1.61 -15.92 -16.59
C LYS A 73 -1.55 -17.27 -15.90
N GLU A 74 -2.70 -17.92 -15.81
CA GLU A 74 -2.80 -19.36 -15.56
C GLU A 74 -2.18 -20.08 -16.77
N TRP A 75 -1.18 -20.94 -16.54
CA TRP A 75 -0.55 -21.78 -17.55
C TRP A 75 -1.23 -23.14 -17.60
#